data_AF-A0A923YF22-F1
#
_entry.id   AF-A0A923YF22-F1
#
_cell.length_a   1.000
_cell.length_b   1.000
_cell.length_c   1.000
_cell.angle_alpha   90.00
_cell.angle_beta   90.00
_cell.angle_gamma   90.00
#
_symmetry.space_group_name_H-M   'P 1'
#
loop_
_entity.id
_entity.type
_entity.pdbx_description
1 polymer ?
#
loop_
_entity_poly.entity_id
_entity_poly.type
_entity_poly.pdbx_seq_one_letter_code
_entity_poly.pdbx_strand_id
1 'polypeptide(L)' 'MNVFVYDLLPPTMHILQHGWLSSNNILFVGSEQTALVDSGYLTRAPQTVSLVA' A
#
# COMPACT_ATOMS: atom_id res chain seq x y z
N MET A 1 -7.84 -20.71 -9.66
CA MET A 1 -6.43 -20.91 -9.26
C MET A 1 -6.03 -19.69 -8.45
N ASN A 2 -6.33 -19.69 -7.15
CA ASN A 2 -6.10 -18.54 -6.28
C ASN A 2 -4.72 -18.72 -5.66
N VAL A 3 -3.67 -18.29 -6.38
CA VAL A 3 -2.32 -18.29 -5.82
C VAL A 3 -2.33 -17.20 -4.76
N PHE A 4 -2.05 -17.58 -3.51
CA PHE A 4 -1.99 -16.70 -2.35
C PHE A 4 -0.98 -15.56 -2.61
N VAL A 5 -1.47 -14.44 -3.14
CA VAL A 5 -0.65 -13.26 -3.46
C VAL A 5 -0.04 -12.65 -2.19
N TYR A 6 -0.57 -13.01 -1.02
CA TYR A 6 -0.15 -12.48 0.28
C TYR A 6 1.16 -13.08 0.80
N ASP A 7 1.58 -14.28 0.35
CA ASP A 7 2.89 -14.86 0.70
C ASP A 7 4.03 -14.38 -0.22
N LEU A 8 3.74 -13.57 -1.24
CA LEU A 8 4.76 -13.02 -2.15
C LEU A 8 5.48 -11.79 -1.59
N LEU A 9 4.91 -11.13 -0.58
CA LEU A 9 5.46 -9.90 -0.04
C LEU A 9 6.24 -10.16 1.26
N PRO A 10 7.35 -9.44 1.48
CA PRO A 10 7.98 -9.40 2.79
C PRO A 10 6.97 -8.99 3.87
N PRO A 11 7.07 -9.51 5.12
CA PRO A 11 6.13 -9.22 6.20
C PRO A 11 5.95 -7.73 6.53
N THR A 12 6.94 -6.91 6.18
CA THR A 12 6.98 -5.46 6.42
C THR A 12 6.60 -4.61 5.21
N MET A 13 6.13 -5.25 4.14
CA MET A 13 5.70 -4.58 2.90
C MET A 13 4.20 -4.75 2.71
N HIS A 14 3.49 -3.63 2.58
CA HIS A 14 2.04 -3.59 2.44
C HIS A 14 1.65 -2.87 1.15
N ILE A 15 0.56 -3.31 0.54
CA ILE A 15 -0.06 -2.61 -0.59
C ILE A 15 -1.36 -1.97 -0.08
N LEU A 16 -1.46 -0.65 -0.16
CA LEU A 16 -2.72 0.06 0.06
C LEU A 16 -3.45 0.11 -1.28
N GLN A 17 -4.42 -0.78 -1.44
CA GLN A 17 -5.14 -0.95 -2.71
C GLN A 17 -6.42 -0.11 -2.75
N HIS A 18 -6.52 0.72 -3.78
CA HIS A 18 -7.77 1.33 -4.22
C HIS A 18 -8.36 0.49 -5.36
N GLY A 19 -9.67 0.62 -5.60
CA GLY A 19 -10.36 -0.13 -6.67
C GLY A 19 -9.93 0.21 -8.11
N TRP A 20 -8.79 0.88 -8.31
CA TRP A 20 -8.24 1.37 -9.57
C TRP A 20 -6.74 1.06 -9.62
N LEU A 21 -6.24 0.56 -10.76
CA LEU A 21 -4.91 -0.04 -10.86
C LEU A 21 -3.74 0.96 -10.66
N SER A 22 -3.93 2.24 -11.03
CA SER A 22 -2.84 3.22 -11.18
C SER A 22 -2.62 4.14 -9.98
N SER A 23 -3.21 3.85 -8.82
CA SER A 23 -3.09 4.72 -7.64
C SER A 23 -3.01 3.92 -6.35
N ASN A 24 -2.37 2.76 -6.40
CA ASN A 24 -2.08 1.95 -5.22
C ASN A 24 -0.77 2.41 -4.61
N ASN A 25 -0.71 2.43 -3.27
CA ASN A 25 0.53 2.77 -2.58
C ASN A 25 1.24 1.51 -2.11
N ILE A 26 2.57 1.58 -2.06
CA ILE A 26 3.40 0.57 -1.40
C ILE A 26 3.96 1.20 -0.14
N LEU A 27 3.68 0.58 1.00
CA LEU A 27 4.15 0.98 2.32
C LEU A 27 5.21 0.00 2.81
N PHE A 28 6.39 0.51 3.13
CA PHE A 28 7.47 -0.23 3.78
C PHE A 28 7.58 0.21 5.24
N VAL A 29 7.50 -0.74 6.16
CA VAL A 29 7.61 -0.51 7.62
C VAL A 29 8.94 -1.06 8.12
N GLY A 30 9.92 -0.19 8.34
CA GLY A 30 11.18 -0.54 9.00
C GLY A 30 11.11 -0.32 10.51
N SER A 31 12.13 -0.80 11.24
CA SER A 31 12.24 -0.56 12.69
C SER A 31 12.49 0.90 13.05
N GLU A 32 13.24 1.62 12.20
CA GLU A 32 13.64 3.02 12.42
C GLU A 32 12.89 4.00 11.50
N GLN A 33 12.49 3.52 10.31
CA GLN A 33 11.96 4.37 9.25
C GLN A 33 10.85 3.69 8.48
N THR A 34 9.92 4.51 7.99
CA THR A 34 8.81 4.08 7.15
C THR A 34 8.86 4.85 5.84
N ALA A 35 8.60 4.18 4.72
CA ALA A 35 8.56 4.80 3.39
C ALA A 35 7.24 4.47 2.69
N LEU A 36 6.64 5.48 2.07
CA LEU A 36 5.46 5.34 1.23
C LEU A 36 5.82 5.71 -0.21
N VAL A 37 5.50 4.83 -1.15
CA VAL A 37 5.73 5.04 -2.58
C VAL A 37 4.41 5.40 -3.27
N ASP A 38 4.50 6.26 -4.29
CA ASP A 38 3.38 6.69 -5.15
C ASP A 38 2.31 7.56 -4.46
N SER A 39 2.72 8.41 -3.52
CA SER A 39 1.81 9.28 -2.75
C SER A 39 1.36 10.57 -3.47
N GLY A 40 1.70 10.73 -4.77
CA GLY A 40 1.46 11.97 -5.51
C GLY A 40 0.01 12.23 -5.92
N TYR A 41 -0.86 11.21 -5.84
CA TYR A 41 -2.27 11.33 -6.23
C TYR A 41 -3.15 11.88 -5.09
N LEU A 42 -3.33 13.20 -5.06
CA LEU A 42 -4.00 13.89 -3.95
C LEU A 42 -5.54 13.91 -4.03
N THR A 43 -6.13 13.74 -5.22
CA THR A 43 -7.58 13.92 -5.46
C THR A 43 -8.46 13.04 -4.55
N ARG A 44 -7.94 11.92 -4.06
CA ARG A 44 -8.62 11.00 -3.14
C ARG A 44 -7.82 10.67 -1.87
N ALA A 45 -6.99 11.60 -1.39
CA ALA A 45 -6.16 11.39 -0.20
C ALA A 45 -6.93 10.86 1.03
N PRO A 46 -8.17 11.31 1.34
CA PRO A 46 -8.93 10.75 2.47
C PRO A 46 -9.22 9.26 2.33
N GLN A 47 -9.40 8.76 1.10
CA GLN A 47 -9.58 7.34 0.85
C GLN A 47 -8.29 6.57 1.16
N THR A 48 -7.14 7.07 0.72
CA THR A 48 -5.83 6.47 1.04
C THR A 48 -5.61 6.38 2.54
N VAL A 49 -5.92 7.45 3.27
CA VAL A 49 -5.77 7.47 4.74
C VAL A 49 -6.69 6.43 5.40
N SER A 50 -7.90 6.23 4.89
CA SER A 50 -8.84 5.24 5.46
C SER A 50 -8.38 3.79 5.33
N LEU A 51 -7.35 3.50 4.51
CA LEU A 51 -6.76 2.18 4.38
C LEU A 51 -5.67 1.88 5.42
N VAL A 52 -5.25 2.88 6.20
CA VAL A 52 -4.31 2.71 7.30
C VAL A 52 -5.12 2.36 8.55
N ALA A 53 -5.14 1.07 8.92
CA ALA A 53 -5.84 0.53 10.09
C ALA A 53 -4.86 -0.03 11.12
#